data_AF-A0A1Q7KAB8-F1
#
_entry.id   AF-A0A1Q7KAB8-F1
#
_cell.length_a   1.000
_cell.length_b   1.000
_cell.length_c   1.000
_cell.angle_alpha   90.00
_cell.angle_beta   90.00
_cell.angle_gamma   90.00
#
_symmetry.space_group_name_H-M   'P 1'
#
loop_
_entity.id
_entity.type
_entity.pdbx_description
1 polymer ?
#
loop_
_entity_poly.entity_id
_entity_poly.type
_entity_poly.pdbx_seq_one_letter_code
_entity_poly.pdbx_strand_id
1 'polypeptide(L)'
;MVQYPHGVVDGSFHGNLITAEGDQVMWWAHEKGKVGADGKIRGLATMSAFTNSPKLSWINNLIMALETEFNTETQQIKTTGYEWK
;
A
#
# COMPACT_ATOMS: atom_id res chain seq x y z
N MET A 1 7.29 -1.68 9.40
CA MET A 1 6.60 -0.49 9.92
C MET A 1 7.25 -0.08 11.23
N VAL A 2 7.50 1.20 11.43
CA VAL A 2 8.05 1.79 12.67
C VAL A 2 7.08 2.85 13.14
N GLN A 3 6.67 2.78 14.41
CA GLN A 3 5.91 3.83 15.08
C GLN A 3 6.85 4.61 16.00
N TYR A 4 6.88 5.93 15.83
CA TYR A 4 7.70 6.83 16.64
C TYR A 4 6.95 7.28 17.90
N PRO A 5 7.65 7.72 18.98
CA PRO A 5 7.02 8.16 20.22
C PRO A 5 6.00 9.29 20.07
N HIS A 6 6.15 10.13 19.04
CA HIS A 6 5.21 11.21 18.70
C HIS A 6 4.04 10.75 17.80
N GLY A 7 3.81 9.43 17.69
CA GLY A 7 2.65 8.85 17.01
C GLY A 7 2.71 8.80 15.48
N VAL A 8 3.78 9.30 14.86
CA VAL A 8 4.01 9.12 13.42
C VAL A 8 4.41 7.68 13.12
N VAL A 9 4.00 7.19 11.97
CA VAL A 9 4.30 5.86 11.45
C VAL A 9 5.06 5.99 10.14
N ASP A 10 6.08 5.16 9.96
CA ASP A 10 6.82 4.99 8.71
C ASP A 10 6.81 3.52 8.30
N GLY A 11 6.46 3.26 7.04
CA GLY A 11 6.31 1.93 6.48
C GLY A 11 7.06 1.79 5.17
N SER A 12 7.72 0.65 5.00
CA SER A 12 8.12 0.17 3.68
C SER A 12 7.55 -1.24 3.53
N PHE A 13 6.85 -1.46 2.42
CA PHE A 13 6.12 -2.68 2.15
C PHE A 13 6.44 -3.14 0.74
N HIS A 14 6.38 -4.45 0.54
CA HIS A 14 6.39 -5.04 -0.77
C HIS A 14 5.53 -6.29 -0.74
N GLY A 15 5.08 -6.72 -1.91
CA GLY A 15 4.31 -7.95 -2.03
C GLY A 15 4.40 -8.53 -3.42
N ASN A 16 3.99 -9.79 -3.52
CA ASN A 16 3.86 -10.50 -4.77
C ASN A 16 2.55 -11.29 -4.74
N LEU A 17 1.75 -11.16 -5.78
CA LEU A 17 0.59 -12.00 -6.05
C LEU A 17 0.90 -12.83 -7.30
N ILE A 18 0.80 -14.15 -7.19
CA ILE A 18 1.03 -15.09 -8.29
C ILE A 18 -0.23 -15.93 -8.48
N THR A 19 -0.77 -15.99 -9.70
CA THR A 19 -1.89 -16.88 -10.04
C THR A 19 -1.39 -18.30 -10.35
N ALA A 20 -2.31 -19.27 -10.35
CA ALA A 20 -1.96 -20.66 -10.70
C ALA A 20 -1.43 -20.80 -12.13
N GLU A 21 -1.84 -19.89 -13.01
CA GLU A 21 -1.46 -19.82 -14.42
C GLU A 21 -0.13 -19.09 -14.67
N GLY A 22 0.49 -18.53 -13.62
CA GLY A 22 1.81 -17.90 -13.68
C GLY A 22 1.82 -16.39 -13.92
N ASP A 23 0.65 -15.74 -13.97
CA ASP A 23 0.56 -14.28 -13.94
C ASP A 23 1.01 -13.77 -12.57
N GLN A 24 1.81 -12.70 -12.55
CA GLN A 24 2.41 -12.14 -11.35
C GLN A 24 2.16 -10.64 -11.28
N VAL A 25 1.94 -10.13 -10.07
CA VAL A 25 1.95 -8.71 -9.74
C VAL A 25 2.85 -8.51 -8.52
N MET A 26 3.98 -7.84 -8.74
CA MET A 26 4.89 -7.39 -7.70
C MET A 26 4.66 -5.91 -7.42
N TRP A 27 4.77 -5.49 -6.18
CA TRP A 27 4.59 -4.09 -5.82
C TRP A 27 5.48 -3.68 -4.65
N TRP A 28 5.76 -2.39 -4.58
CA TRP A 28 6.54 -1.73 -3.53
C TRP A 28 5.82 -0.47 -3.09
N ALA A 29 5.76 -0.24 -1.79
CA ALA A 29 5.13 0.94 -1.23
C ALA A 29 5.94 1.53 -0.08
N HIS A 30 5.96 2.86 -0.02
CA HIS A 30 6.49 3.62 1.12
C HIS A 30 5.37 4.46 1.71
N GLU A 31 5.17 4.34 3.02
CA GLU A 31 4.06 4.94 3.74
C GLU A 31 4.56 5.92 4.80
N LYS A 32 3.89 7.07 4.88
CA LYS A 32 3.91 7.92 6.07
C LYS A 32 2.52 8.01 6.64
N GLY A 33 2.40 7.79 7.94
CA GLY A 33 1.11 7.83 8.63
C GLY A 33 1.20 8.34 10.05
N LYS A 34 0.08 8.24 10.76
CA LYS A 34 -0.05 8.57 12.18
C LYS A 34 -1.09 7.70 12.87
N VAL A 35 -0.89 7.45 14.15
CA VAL A 35 -1.90 6.85 15.02
C VAL A 35 -2.92 7.93 15.39
N GLY A 36 -4.18 7.68 15.10
CA GLY A 36 -5.31 8.52 15.50
C GLY A 36 -5.69 8.32 16.97
N ALA A 37 -6.46 9.26 17.52
CA ALA A 37 -6.98 9.14 18.89
C ALA A 37 -7.90 7.91 19.09
N ASP A 38 -8.48 7.41 18.00
CA ASP A 38 -9.28 6.18 17.94
C ASP A 38 -8.44 4.91 17.78
N GLY A 39 -7.11 5.00 17.94
CA GLY A 39 -6.18 3.87 17.84
C GLY A 39 -5.89 3.41 16.40
N LYS A 40 -6.60 3.92 15.39
CA LYS A 40 -6.39 3.56 13.99
C LYS A 40 -5.16 4.24 13.40
N ILE A 41 -4.43 3.53 12.55
CA ILE A 41 -3.32 4.10 11.78
C ILE A 41 -3.89 4.65 10.48
N ARG A 42 -3.63 5.92 10.19
CA ARG A 42 -4.00 6.56 8.91
C ARG A 42 -2.76 7.08 8.22
N GLY A 43 -2.64 6.79 6.93
CA GLY A 43 -1.43 7.10 6.18
C GLY A 43 -1.69 7.44 4.72
N LEU A 44 -0.60 7.84 4.09
CA LEU A 44 -0.47 7.98 2.65
C LEU A 44 0.73 7.14 2.23
N ALA A 45 0.52 6.23 1.30
CA ALA A 45 1.58 5.43 0.71
C ALA A 45 1.76 5.75 -0.78
N THR A 46 2.99 5.91 -1.23
CA THR A 46 3.32 5.92 -2.66
C THR A 46 3.65 4.50 -3.08
N MET A 47 2.97 3.97 -4.09
CA MET A 47 3.13 2.60 -4.57
C MET A 47 3.47 2.56 -6.07
N SER A 48 4.38 1.66 -6.43
CA SER A 48 4.62 1.25 -7.81
C SER A 48 4.49 -0.27 -7.91
N ALA A 49 4.23 -0.76 -9.13
CA ALA A 49 4.02 -2.18 -9.35
C ALA A 49 4.53 -2.62 -10.73
N PHE A 50 4.80 -3.92 -10.85
CA PHE A 50 5.17 -4.59 -12.07
C PHE A 50 4.33 -5.86 -12.24
N THR A 51 3.92 -6.15 -13.46
CA THR A 51 3.25 -7.38 -13.87
C THR A 51 3.77 -7.91 -15.19
N ASN A 52 3.82 -9.25 -15.29
CA ASN A 52 4.06 -9.96 -16.54
C ASN A 52 2.75 -10.27 -17.31
N SER A 53 1.58 -9.96 -16.74
CA SER A 53 0.27 -10.25 -17.35
C SER A 53 -0.03 -9.24 -18.48
N PRO A 54 -0.30 -9.70 -19.71
CA PRO A 54 -0.68 -8.79 -20.80
C PRO A 54 -1.93 -7.97 -20.49
N LYS A 55 -2.90 -8.57 -19.78
CA LYS A 55 -4.19 -7.94 -19.42
C LYS A 55 -4.02 -6.80 -18.41
N LEU A 56 -3.02 -6.89 -17.53
CA LEU A 56 -2.74 -5.90 -16.49
C LEU A 56 -1.54 -5.01 -16.80
N SER A 57 -1.00 -5.08 -18.02
CA SER A 57 0.20 -4.36 -18.46
C SER A 57 0.15 -2.84 -18.24
N TRP A 58 -1.04 -2.25 -18.14
CA TRP A 58 -1.24 -0.84 -17.80
C TRP A 58 -0.66 -0.47 -16.41
N ILE A 59 -0.65 -1.40 -15.45
CA ILE A 59 -0.12 -1.18 -14.10
C ILE A 59 1.37 -0.84 -14.12
N ASN A 60 2.13 -1.37 -15.09
CA ASN A 60 3.58 -1.16 -15.21
C ASN A 60 3.97 0.31 -15.41
N ASN A 61 3.01 1.15 -15.81
CA ASN A 61 3.22 2.57 -16.05
C ASN A 61 2.58 3.46 -14.97
N LEU A 62 2.07 2.87 -13.89
CA LEU A 62 1.42 3.63 -12.81
C LEU A 62 2.36 3.89 -11.64
N ILE A 63 2.26 5.12 -11.14
CA ILE A 63 2.61 5.48 -9.77
C ILE A 63 1.29 5.81 -9.09
N MET A 64 1.06 5.24 -7.91
CA MET A 64 -0.17 5.43 -7.14
C MET A 64 0.13 6.13 -5.82
N ALA A 65 -0.78 7.02 -5.42
CA ALA A 65 -0.91 7.49 -4.06
C ALA A 65 -2.06 6.74 -3.38
N LEU A 66 -1.83 6.17 -2.22
CA LEU A 66 -2.76 5.31 -1.50
C LEU A 66 -3.08 5.92 -0.14
N GLU A 67 -4.30 6.39 0.05
CA GLU A 67 -4.79 6.76 1.38
C GLU A 67 -5.18 5.49 2.12
N THR A 68 -4.55 5.24 3.27
CA THR A 68 -4.71 4.03 4.06
C THR A 68 -5.37 4.32 5.40
N GLU A 69 -6.27 3.43 5.83
CA GLU A 69 -6.74 3.33 7.21
C GLU A 69 -6.58 1.87 7.65
N PHE A 70 -5.85 1.65 8.74
CA PHE A 70 -5.65 0.35 9.36
C PHE A 70 -6.19 0.35 10.79
N ASN A 71 -7.14 -0.54 11.05
CA ASN A 71 -7.63 -0.81 12.40
C ASN A 71 -6.80 -1.95 13.01
N THR A 72 -6.05 -1.64 14.07
CA THR A 72 -5.16 -2.60 14.74
C THR A 72 -5.90 -3.68 15.52
N GLU A 73 -7.12 -3.40 16.01
CA GLU A 73 -7.93 -4.36 16.77
C GLU A 73 -8.57 -5.41 15.86
N THR A 74 -9.19 -4.96 14.77
CA THR A 74 -9.89 -5.86 13.81
C THR A 74 -8.98 -6.37 12.70
N GLN A 75 -7.75 -5.85 12.61
CA GLN A 75 -6.80 -6.08 11.51
C GLN A 75 -7.37 -5.75 10.12
N GLN A 76 -8.38 -4.88 10.06
CA GLN A 76 -8.98 -4.47 8.80
C GLN A 76 -8.18 -3.32 8.20
N ILE A 77 -7.92 -3.42 6.90
CA ILE A 77 -7.32 -2.36 6.09
C ILE A 77 -8.33 -1.84 5.07
N LYS A 78 -8.41 -0.53 4.95
CA LYS A 78 -9.12 0.18 3.89
C LYS A 78 -8.12 1.06 3.17
N THR A 79 -8.14 1.00 1.84
CA THR A 79 -7.25 1.81 1.00
C THR A 79 -8.05 2.46 -0.12
N THR A 80 -7.80 3.74 -0.38
CA THR A 80 -8.28 4.44 -1.58
C THR A 80 -7.07 4.84 -2.41
N GLY A 81 -7.02 4.35 -3.66
CA GLY A 81 -5.90 4.58 -4.57
C GLY A 81 -6.20 5.65 -5.60
N TYR A 82 -5.22 6.52 -5.84
CA TYR A 82 -5.24 7.58 -6.83
C TYR A 82 -4.05 7.40 -7.78
N GLU A 83 -4.30 7.52 -9.08
CA GLU A 83 -3.23 7.57 -10.08
C GLU A 83 -2.53 8.92 -9.99
N TRP A 84 -1.19 8.90 -9.90
CA TRP A 84 -0.37 10.10 -10.04
C TRP A 84 -0.21 10.43 -11.53
N LYS A 85 -0.59 11.65 -11.94
CA LYS A 85 -0.52 12.16 -13.32
C LYS A 85 0.35 13.40 -13.41
#